data_AF-A0A8T3QJW2-F1
#
_entry.id   AF-A0A8T3QJW2-F1
#
_cell.length_a   1.000
_cell.length_b   1.000
_cell.length_c   1.000
_cell.angle_alpha   90.00
_cell.angle_beta   90.00
_cell.angle_gamma   90.00
#
_symmetry.space_group_name_H-M   'P 1'
#
loop_
_entity.id
_entity.type
_entity.pdbx_description
1 polymer ?
#
loop_
_entity_poly.entity_id
_entity_poly.type
_entity_poly.pdbx_seq_one_letter_code
_entity_poly.pdbx_strand_id
1 'polypeptide(L)'
;MSQTRSTNPFRPGSGILPPLLAGRDRETAVLESRATRTREGHPQHTALLGEWAIGKTTLLMHWRRLRRAAGDAVVLSMAYPQAADEFLSSLVGAIDAENKPERAERLDLEFGLDVGIAEARIRRPSRDTEHELRAALKRLVERRGGEDRSVLVLIDDVDLLPAPGDLLLRLRACALELYAADLPVAIVVSASPGLFSGVRSAHEPLVRFFEPITVGPLQAADAARALTEPLAGTGVRFDPDVVDEIVELASGRPYYLQKLGYFTFDAATDGRVAGSQFAIGFERAFASVSQEIFVARWSAMSPIDREVVVVLARSAEPRPSGDIEAEVARRGVRPGATRQSLRRLAARGHIDRLTNGHRGRYTLRDRLFRRFLDLQHGSEA
;
A
#
# COMPACT_ATOMS: atom_id res chain seq x y z
N MET A 1 -29.73 24.16 -22.03
CA MET A 1 -29.25 22.88 -22.59
C MET A 1 -28.55 22.14 -21.48
N SER A 2 -29.09 20.99 -21.07
CA SER A 2 -28.53 20.18 -19.97
C SER A 2 -27.22 19.57 -20.46
N GLN A 3 -26.07 20.10 -20.00
CA GLN A 3 -24.79 19.42 -20.23
C GLN A 3 -24.85 18.11 -19.43
N THR A 4 -24.86 16.99 -20.15
CA THR A 4 -24.70 15.66 -19.55
C THR A 4 -23.37 15.67 -18.81
N ARG A 5 -23.38 15.74 -17.48
CA ARG A 5 -22.15 15.69 -16.67
C ARG A 5 -21.42 14.39 -17.01
N SER A 6 -20.21 14.50 -17.55
CA SER A 6 -19.31 13.36 -17.72
C SER A 6 -19.14 12.64 -16.38
N THR A 7 -19.12 11.31 -16.42
CA THR A 7 -18.80 10.50 -15.23
C THR A 7 -17.41 10.91 -14.70
N ASN A 8 -17.31 11.08 -13.38
CA ASN A 8 -16.05 11.42 -12.73
C ASN A 8 -15.00 10.32 -12.99
N PRO A 9 -13.84 10.65 -13.58
CA PRO A 9 -12.84 9.64 -13.95
C PRO A 9 -12.02 9.15 -12.76
N PHE A 10 -11.97 9.92 -11.67
CA PHE A 10 -11.22 9.58 -10.47
C PHE A 10 -11.94 8.51 -9.68
N ARG A 11 -11.17 7.58 -9.12
CA ARG A 11 -11.70 6.40 -8.42
C ARG A 11 -11.04 6.27 -7.05
N PRO A 12 -11.38 7.15 -6.09
CA PRO A 12 -10.81 7.08 -4.76
C PRO A 12 -11.36 5.87 -4.02
N GLY A 13 -10.49 4.92 -3.67
CA GLY A 13 -10.84 3.77 -2.85
C GLY A 13 -9.65 2.84 -2.67
N SER A 14 -9.61 2.13 -1.54
CA SER A 14 -8.61 1.08 -1.35
C SER A 14 -8.91 -0.09 -2.28
N GLY A 15 -7.89 -0.62 -2.96
CA GLY A 15 -8.07 -1.73 -3.90
C GLY A 15 -8.82 -1.38 -5.20
N ILE A 16 -9.11 -0.10 -5.46
CA ILE A 16 -9.69 0.31 -6.74
C ILE A 16 -8.56 0.71 -7.69
N LEU A 17 -8.60 0.19 -8.92
CA LEU A 17 -7.64 0.58 -9.93
C LEU A 17 -7.94 2.02 -10.40
N PRO A 18 -6.94 2.92 -10.34
CA PRO A 18 -7.09 4.27 -10.83
C PRO A 18 -7.25 4.25 -12.36
N PRO A 19 -7.78 5.34 -12.94
CA PRO A 19 -7.82 5.51 -14.39
C PRO A 19 -6.43 5.42 -15.04
N LEU A 20 -5.38 5.80 -14.30
CA LEU A 20 -3.99 5.72 -14.73
C LEU A 20 -3.09 5.29 -13.57
N LEU A 21 -2.24 4.27 -13.80
CA LEU A 21 -1.20 3.87 -12.85
C LEU A 21 0.12 4.60 -13.17
N ALA A 22 0.18 5.89 -12.86
CA ALA A 22 1.35 6.71 -13.17
C ALA A 22 2.57 6.36 -12.29
N GLY A 23 3.78 6.50 -12.85
CA GLY A 23 5.05 6.48 -12.11
C GLY A 23 5.43 5.15 -11.45
N ARG A 24 4.89 4.02 -11.94
CA ARG A 24 5.17 2.66 -11.43
C ARG A 24 5.91 1.77 -12.43
N ASP A 25 6.44 2.35 -13.50
CA ASP A 25 7.14 1.63 -14.56
C ASP A 25 8.37 0.88 -14.03
N ARG A 26 9.13 1.51 -13.11
CA ARG A 26 10.34 0.92 -12.53
C ARG A 26 10.01 -0.31 -11.70
N GLU A 27 9.10 -0.19 -10.74
CA GLU A 27 8.71 -1.32 -9.88
C GLU A 27 8.07 -2.43 -10.70
N THR A 28 7.26 -2.08 -11.70
CA THR A 28 6.66 -3.05 -12.63
C THR A 28 7.73 -3.80 -13.41
N ALA A 29 8.71 -3.09 -13.99
CA ALA A 29 9.81 -3.73 -14.74
C ALA A 29 10.63 -4.70 -13.88
N VAL A 30 10.86 -4.38 -12.60
CA VAL A 30 11.55 -5.28 -11.66
C VAL A 30 10.70 -6.52 -11.38
N LEU A 31 9.39 -6.36 -11.11
CA LEU A 31 8.47 -7.47 -10.91
C LEU A 31 8.39 -8.38 -12.16
N GLU A 32 8.34 -7.80 -13.36
CA GLU A 32 8.35 -8.52 -14.63
C GLU A 32 9.64 -9.33 -14.85
N SER A 33 10.79 -8.74 -14.54
CA SER A 33 12.07 -9.46 -14.60
C SER A 33 12.10 -10.65 -13.64
N ARG A 34 11.56 -10.48 -12.43
CA ARG A 34 11.48 -11.55 -11.41
C ARG A 34 10.51 -12.67 -11.79
N ALA A 35 9.37 -12.34 -12.39
CA ALA A 35 8.45 -13.34 -12.93
C ALA A 35 9.08 -14.12 -14.09
N THR A 36 9.83 -13.45 -14.96
CA THR A 36 10.56 -14.13 -16.04
C THR A 36 11.58 -15.12 -15.50
N ARG A 37 12.41 -14.72 -14.54
CA ARG A 37 13.36 -15.63 -13.87
C ARG A 37 12.68 -16.80 -13.16
N THR A 38 11.50 -16.56 -12.59
CA THR A 38 10.69 -17.63 -11.98
C THR A 38 10.33 -18.71 -13.00
N ARG A 39 9.96 -18.33 -14.23
CA ARG A 39 9.70 -19.29 -15.32
C ARG A 39 10.96 -20.05 -15.74
N GLU A 40 12.11 -19.40 -15.70
CA GLU A 40 13.43 -20.01 -15.99
C GLU A 40 13.93 -20.94 -14.87
N GLY A 41 13.12 -21.24 -13.85
CA GLY A 41 13.51 -22.09 -12.72
C GLY A 41 14.30 -21.36 -11.63
N HIS A 42 14.33 -20.03 -11.64
CA HIS A 42 15.02 -19.18 -10.67
C HIS A 42 14.05 -18.24 -9.95
N PRO A 43 13.12 -18.76 -9.13
CA PRO A 43 12.13 -17.95 -8.43
C PRO A 43 12.79 -16.91 -7.52
N GLN A 44 12.31 -15.67 -7.62
CA GLN A 44 12.73 -14.57 -6.75
C GLN A 44 11.56 -14.08 -5.91
N HIS A 45 11.60 -14.41 -4.61
CA HIS A 45 10.57 -13.93 -3.68
C HIS A 45 10.83 -12.47 -3.32
N THR A 46 9.75 -11.70 -3.19
CA THR A 46 9.81 -10.23 -3.16
C THR A 46 9.07 -9.68 -1.96
N ALA A 47 9.65 -8.66 -1.32
CA ALA A 47 8.92 -7.79 -0.40
C ALA A 47 8.68 -6.42 -1.03
N LEU A 48 7.45 -6.13 -1.41
CA LEU A 48 7.01 -4.82 -1.88
C LEU A 48 6.75 -3.91 -0.66
N LEU A 49 7.72 -3.06 -0.33
CA LEU A 49 7.69 -2.24 0.88
C LEU A 49 7.34 -0.79 0.55
N GLY A 50 6.44 -0.20 1.32
CA GLY A 50 6.06 1.19 1.09
C GLY A 50 5.04 1.69 2.08
N GLU A 51 4.97 3.01 2.23
CA GLU A 51 4.04 3.66 3.15
C GLU A 51 2.58 3.36 2.78
N TRP A 52 1.69 3.60 3.74
CA TRP A 52 0.26 3.62 3.46
C TRP A 52 -0.07 4.66 2.38
N ALA A 53 -1.13 4.42 1.60
CA ALA A 53 -1.57 5.27 0.48
C ALA A 53 -0.60 5.40 -0.71
N ILE A 54 0.53 4.68 -0.71
CA ILE A 54 1.51 4.78 -1.79
C ILE A 54 1.14 3.98 -3.05
N GLY A 55 0.10 3.13 -2.98
CA GLY A 55 -0.41 2.36 -4.12
C GLY A 55 0.19 0.95 -4.26
N LYS A 56 0.63 0.32 -3.16
CA LYS A 56 1.12 -1.08 -3.18
C LYS A 56 0.05 -2.05 -3.68
N THR A 57 -1.13 -2.06 -3.06
CA THR A 57 -2.29 -2.89 -3.45
C THR A 57 -2.65 -2.68 -4.92
N THR A 58 -2.75 -1.42 -5.35
CA THR A 58 -3.06 -1.05 -6.73
C THR A 58 -2.02 -1.60 -7.72
N LEU A 59 -0.73 -1.50 -7.39
CA LEU A 59 0.35 -2.06 -8.19
C LEU A 59 0.24 -3.59 -8.29
N LEU A 60 0.01 -4.29 -7.18
CA LEU A 60 -0.19 -5.74 -7.16
C LEU A 60 -1.41 -6.16 -7.99
N MET A 61 -2.53 -5.44 -7.88
CA MET A 61 -3.74 -5.72 -8.66
C MET A 61 -3.55 -5.47 -10.16
N HIS A 62 -2.86 -4.39 -10.53
CA HIS A 62 -2.54 -4.11 -11.92
C HIS A 62 -1.64 -5.21 -12.49
N TRP A 63 -0.60 -5.58 -11.74
CA TRP A 63 0.32 -6.63 -12.13
C TRP A 63 -0.36 -8.00 -12.24
N ARG A 64 -1.27 -8.35 -11.30
CA ARG A 64 -2.13 -9.54 -11.39
C ARG A 64 -2.87 -9.60 -12.73
N ARG A 65 -3.47 -8.50 -13.18
CA ARG A 65 -4.16 -8.45 -14.47
C ARG A 65 -3.20 -8.69 -15.63
N LEU A 66 -2.03 -8.04 -15.63
CA LEU A 66 -1.01 -8.21 -16.68
C LEU A 66 -0.47 -9.64 -16.76
N ARG A 67 -0.27 -10.30 -15.61
CA ARG A 67 0.27 -11.67 -15.55
C ARG A 67 -0.77 -12.74 -15.87
N ARG A 68 -2.02 -12.57 -15.41
CA ARG A 68 -3.13 -13.41 -15.87
C ARG A 68 -3.34 -13.31 -17.38
N ALA A 69 -3.29 -12.11 -17.94
CA ALA A 69 -3.40 -11.92 -19.39
C ALA A 69 -2.26 -12.58 -20.18
N ALA A 70 -1.08 -12.74 -19.56
CA ALA A 70 0.05 -13.48 -20.13
C ALA A 70 0.03 -14.99 -19.85
N GLY A 71 -1.01 -15.49 -19.16
CA GLY A 71 -1.22 -16.92 -18.92
C GLY A 71 -0.64 -17.46 -17.61
N ASP A 72 -0.03 -16.62 -16.76
CA ASP A 72 0.39 -17.02 -15.42
C ASP A 72 -0.83 -17.29 -14.51
N ALA A 73 -0.68 -18.23 -13.58
CA ALA A 73 -1.64 -18.38 -12.49
C ALA A 73 -1.28 -17.40 -11.38
N VAL A 74 -2.20 -16.50 -11.05
CA VAL A 74 -1.95 -15.45 -10.06
C VAL A 74 -2.99 -15.50 -8.97
N VAL A 75 -2.53 -15.83 -7.77
CA VAL A 75 -3.32 -15.82 -6.55
C VAL A 75 -3.01 -14.53 -5.80
N LEU A 76 -4.04 -13.76 -5.47
CA LEU A 76 -3.93 -12.58 -4.61
C LEU A 76 -4.73 -12.86 -3.34
N SER A 77 -4.12 -12.59 -2.19
CA SER A 77 -4.76 -12.72 -0.88
C SER A 77 -4.41 -11.50 -0.03
N MET A 78 -5.42 -10.86 0.57
CA MET A 78 -5.21 -9.77 1.51
C MET A 78 -5.11 -10.31 2.94
N ALA A 79 -4.09 -9.88 3.67
CA ALA A 79 -4.00 -10.15 5.10
C ALA A 79 -5.00 -9.27 5.87
N TYR A 80 -5.53 -9.80 6.97
CA TYR A 80 -6.27 -9.03 7.96
C TYR A 80 -5.72 -9.39 9.36
N PRO A 81 -6.22 -8.78 10.45
CA PRO A 81 -5.81 -9.14 11.80
C PRO A 81 -6.30 -10.55 12.21
N GLN A 82 -5.59 -11.59 11.75
CA GLN A 82 -5.83 -13.00 12.09
C GLN A 82 -4.54 -13.76 12.43
N ALA A 83 -4.69 -14.98 12.94
CA ALA A 83 -3.57 -15.89 13.14
C ALA A 83 -2.96 -16.38 11.81
N ALA A 84 -1.68 -16.77 11.83
CA ALA A 84 -0.99 -17.25 10.65
C ALA A 84 -1.64 -18.51 10.04
N ASP A 85 -2.11 -19.45 10.87
CA ASP A 85 -2.78 -20.68 10.40
C ASP A 85 -4.11 -20.40 9.71
N GLU A 86 -4.88 -19.43 10.22
CA GLU A 86 -6.13 -18.99 9.60
C GLU A 86 -5.88 -18.32 8.24
N PHE A 87 -4.84 -17.48 8.17
CA PHE A 87 -4.42 -16.88 6.92
C PHE A 87 -3.96 -17.94 5.90
N LEU A 88 -3.10 -18.88 6.29
CA LEU A 88 -2.63 -19.94 5.40
C LEU A 88 -3.76 -20.83 4.92
N SER A 89 -4.68 -21.22 5.80
CA SER A 89 -5.87 -21.99 5.43
C SER A 89 -6.72 -21.24 4.38
N SER A 90 -6.84 -19.93 4.53
CA SER A 90 -7.55 -19.08 3.57
C SER A 90 -6.80 -18.97 2.23
N LEU A 91 -5.47 -18.85 2.27
CA LEU A 91 -4.61 -18.84 1.10
C LEU A 91 -4.70 -20.15 0.31
N VAL A 92 -4.71 -21.30 1.00
CA VAL A 92 -4.94 -22.61 0.36
C VAL A 92 -6.28 -22.62 -0.37
N GLY A 93 -7.35 -22.10 0.26
CA GLY A 93 -8.65 -21.93 -0.39
C GLY A 93 -8.59 -21.09 -1.65
N ALA A 94 -7.88 -19.96 -1.63
CA ALA A 94 -7.69 -19.10 -2.79
C ALA A 94 -6.91 -19.79 -3.92
N ILE A 95 -5.88 -20.58 -3.59
CA ILE A 95 -5.11 -21.38 -4.56
C ILE A 95 -5.99 -22.48 -5.18
N ASP A 96 -6.80 -23.17 -4.37
CA ASP A 96 -7.72 -24.19 -4.86
C ASP A 96 -8.82 -23.58 -5.75
N ALA A 97 -9.26 -22.35 -5.50
CA ALA A 97 -10.21 -21.62 -6.34
C ALA A 97 -9.63 -21.21 -7.70
N GLU A 98 -8.35 -20.82 -7.75
CA GLU A 98 -7.64 -20.49 -9.00
C GLU A 98 -7.56 -21.67 -9.97
N ASN A 99 -7.76 -22.90 -9.49
CA ASN A 99 -7.86 -24.11 -10.31
C ASN A 99 -9.23 -24.30 -11.01
N LYS A 100 -10.22 -23.42 -10.77
CA LYS A 100 -11.59 -23.51 -11.30
C LYS A 100 -12.04 -22.18 -11.96
N PRO A 101 -11.50 -21.82 -13.14
CA PRO A 101 -11.65 -20.49 -13.74
C PRO A 101 -13.11 -20.08 -14.03
N GLU A 102 -14.01 -21.03 -14.35
CA GLU A 102 -15.43 -20.75 -14.63
C GLU A 102 -16.17 -20.11 -13.43
N ARG A 103 -15.71 -20.31 -12.20
CA ARG A 103 -16.22 -19.63 -11.00
C ARG A 103 -15.53 -18.29 -10.76
N ALA A 104 -14.23 -18.17 -11.06
CA ALA A 104 -13.44 -16.98 -10.81
C ALA A 104 -13.89 -15.77 -11.67
N GLU A 105 -14.22 -15.99 -12.96
CA GLU A 105 -14.63 -14.90 -13.87
C GLU A 105 -15.99 -14.28 -13.54
N ARG A 106 -16.96 -15.11 -13.10
CA ARG A 106 -18.31 -14.67 -12.75
C ARG A 106 -18.34 -13.84 -11.44
N LEU A 107 -17.27 -13.93 -10.64
CA LEU A 107 -17.14 -13.31 -9.32
C LEU A 107 -16.23 -12.06 -9.31
N ASP A 108 -15.29 -11.93 -10.27
CA ASP A 108 -14.49 -10.71 -10.48
C ASP A 108 -15.35 -9.51 -10.99
N LEU A 109 -16.56 -9.76 -11.52
CA LEU A 109 -17.43 -8.72 -12.13
C LEU A 109 -18.37 -8.01 -11.14
N GLU A 110 -18.78 -8.65 -10.04
CA GLU A 110 -19.83 -8.13 -9.15
C GLU A 110 -19.33 -7.34 -7.94
N PHE A 111 -18.10 -7.57 -7.48
CA PHE A 111 -17.52 -6.85 -6.34
C PHE A 111 -16.03 -6.62 -6.59
N GLY A 112 -15.60 -5.36 -6.60
CA GLY A 112 -14.19 -4.98 -6.76
C GLY A 112 -13.26 -5.40 -5.60
N LEU A 113 -13.61 -6.44 -4.84
CA LEU A 113 -12.90 -7.00 -3.69
C LEU A 113 -13.24 -8.51 -3.56
N ASP A 114 -12.21 -9.34 -3.75
CA ASP A 114 -12.03 -10.77 -3.39
C ASP A 114 -13.23 -11.58 -2.88
N VAL A 115 -13.81 -12.42 -3.74
CA VAL A 115 -14.70 -13.53 -3.31
C VAL A 115 -13.92 -14.77 -2.85
N GLY A 116 -12.61 -14.83 -3.10
CA GLY A 116 -11.74 -15.85 -2.48
C GLY A 116 -11.83 -15.88 -0.96
N ILE A 117 -12.20 -14.74 -0.33
CA ILE A 117 -12.37 -14.59 1.11
C ILE A 117 -13.62 -15.30 1.64
N ALA A 118 -14.72 -15.36 0.88
CA ALA A 118 -15.99 -15.91 1.37
C ALA A 118 -15.96 -17.45 1.43
N GLU A 119 -15.40 -18.12 0.42
CA GLU A 119 -15.22 -19.59 0.44
C GLU A 119 -14.05 -20.00 1.36
N ALA A 120 -12.98 -19.21 1.44
CA ALA A 120 -11.85 -19.45 2.35
C ALA A 120 -12.25 -19.45 3.84
N ARG A 121 -13.20 -18.60 4.23
CA ARG A 121 -13.72 -18.51 5.61
C ARG A 121 -14.43 -19.78 6.10
N ILE A 122 -14.74 -20.73 5.21
CA ILE A 122 -15.42 -21.98 5.57
C ILE A 122 -14.41 -23.08 5.94
N ARG A 123 -13.12 -22.92 5.59
CA ARG A 123 -12.08 -23.93 5.86
C ARG A 123 -11.56 -23.76 7.28
N ARG A 124 -11.82 -24.77 8.13
CA ARG A 124 -11.21 -24.82 9.47
C ARG A 124 -9.69 -25.05 9.33
N PRO A 125 -8.86 -24.40 10.15
CA PRO A 125 -7.43 -24.67 10.16
C PRO A 125 -7.16 -26.15 10.41
N SER A 126 -6.35 -26.77 9.57
CA SER A 126 -5.89 -28.13 9.79
C SER A 126 -4.65 -28.13 10.69
N ARG A 127 -4.22 -29.32 11.13
CA ARG A 127 -3.01 -29.46 11.97
C ARG A 127 -1.70 -29.22 11.19
N ASP A 128 -1.73 -29.18 9.85
CA ASP A 128 -0.53 -29.02 9.00
C ASP A 128 -0.86 -28.18 7.75
N THR A 129 -1.08 -26.89 7.97
CA THR A 129 -1.44 -25.95 6.90
C THR A 129 -0.31 -25.74 5.87
N GLU A 130 0.95 -25.96 6.26
CA GLU A 130 2.12 -25.89 5.38
C GLU A 130 2.14 -27.04 4.39
N HIS A 131 1.82 -28.25 4.82
CA HIS A 131 1.64 -29.37 3.92
C HIS A 131 0.50 -29.12 2.92
N GLU A 132 -0.62 -28.58 3.39
CA GLU A 132 -1.75 -28.25 2.52
C GLU A 132 -1.41 -27.15 1.51
N LEU A 133 -0.70 -26.10 1.93
CA LEU A 133 -0.21 -25.04 1.06
C LEU A 133 0.69 -25.59 -0.03
N ARG A 134 1.70 -26.38 0.34
CA ARG A 134 2.60 -27.03 -0.61
C ARG A 134 1.81 -27.89 -1.60
N ALA A 135 0.91 -28.73 -1.10
CA ALA A 135 0.11 -29.61 -1.94
C ALA A 135 -0.80 -28.82 -2.91
N ALA A 136 -1.40 -27.71 -2.47
CA ALA A 136 -2.23 -26.86 -3.30
C ALA A 136 -1.42 -26.16 -4.40
N LEU A 137 -0.23 -25.63 -4.07
CA LEU A 137 0.66 -25.02 -5.05
C LEU A 137 1.18 -26.02 -6.08
N LYS A 138 1.58 -27.23 -5.64
CA LYS A 138 1.96 -28.33 -6.55
C LYS A 138 0.86 -28.65 -7.55
N ARG A 139 -0.37 -28.86 -7.06
CA ARG A 139 -1.53 -29.10 -7.92
C ARG A 139 -1.80 -27.95 -8.90
N LEU A 140 -1.63 -26.70 -8.46
CA LEU A 140 -1.83 -25.54 -9.32
C LEU A 140 -0.78 -25.48 -10.44
N VAL A 141 0.49 -25.74 -10.13
CA VAL A 141 1.57 -25.82 -11.14
C VAL A 141 1.27 -26.95 -12.14
N GLU A 142 0.99 -28.16 -11.65
CA GLU A 142 0.71 -29.34 -12.48
C GLU A 142 -0.45 -29.11 -13.47
N ARG A 143 -1.54 -28.46 -13.02
CA ARG A 143 -2.70 -28.18 -13.87
C ARG A 143 -2.45 -27.10 -14.92
N ARG A 144 -1.57 -26.15 -14.63
CA ARG A 144 -1.31 -25.02 -15.54
C ARG A 144 -0.39 -25.38 -16.69
N GLY A 145 0.20 -26.58 -16.66
CA GLY A 145 0.71 -27.34 -17.80
C GLY A 145 1.44 -26.50 -18.84
N GLY A 146 2.75 -26.32 -18.67
CA GLY A 146 3.61 -25.72 -19.69
C GLY A 146 4.95 -25.27 -19.11
N GLU A 147 6.02 -25.48 -19.89
CA GLU A 147 7.40 -25.12 -19.59
C GLU A 147 7.65 -23.59 -19.50
N ASP A 148 6.58 -22.77 -19.63
CA ASP A 148 6.67 -21.31 -19.84
C ASP A 148 5.69 -20.50 -18.98
N ARG A 149 5.13 -21.09 -17.92
CA ARG A 149 4.16 -20.44 -17.02
C ARG A 149 4.61 -20.50 -15.58
N SER A 150 4.36 -19.43 -14.84
CA SER A 150 4.67 -19.35 -13.41
C SER A 150 3.40 -19.30 -12.56
N VAL A 151 3.54 -19.70 -11.29
CA VAL A 151 2.54 -19.44 -10.26
C VAL A 151 3.04 -18.28 -9.40
N LEU A 152 2.26 -17.20 -9.37
CA LEU A 152 2.56 -16.00 -8.59
C LEU A 152 1.59 -15.92 -7.41
N VAL A 153 2.13 -15.98 -6.20
CA VAL A 153 1.38 -15.83 -4.95
C VAL A 153 1.63 -14.43 -4.40
N LEU A 154 0.62 -13.56 -4.50
CA LEU A 154 0.64 -12.20 -4.02
C LEU A 154 -0.08 -12.12 -2.67
N ILE A 155 0.62 -11.64 -1.64
CA ILE A 155 0.05 -11.46 -0.30
C ILE A 155 0.14 -9.99 0.07
N ASP A 156 -1.00 -9.34 0.23
CA ASP A 156 -1.07 -7.91 0.51
C ASP A 156 -1.11 -7.62 2.02
N ASP A 157 -0.44 -6.53 2.43
CA ASP A 157 -0.36 -5.99 3.78
C ASP A 157 -0.09 -7.06 4.89
N VAL A 158 0.95 -7.90 4.72
CA VAL A 158 1.29 -8.98 5.66
C VAL A 158 1.51 -8.52 7.10
N ASP A 159 1.85 -7.24 7.29
CA ASP A 159 2.07 -6.61 8.59
C ASP A 159 0.77 -6.28 9.34
N LEU A 160 -0.40 -6.56 8.77
CA LEU A 160 -1.67 -6.61 9.50
C LEU A 160 -1.81 -7.85 10.40
N LEU A 161 -1.05 -8.91 10.12
CA LEU A 161 -0.99 -10.08 10.99
C LEU A 161 -0.26 -9.74 12.30
N PRO A 162 -0.64 -10.33 13.44
CA PRO A 162 0.04 -10.07 14.72
C PRO A 162 1.52 -10.46 14.74
N ALA A 163 1.90 -11.51 13.99
CA ALA A 163 3.25 -12.06 13.93
C ALA A 163 3.69 -12.32 12.48
N PRO A 164 3.95 -11.27 11.68
CA PRO A 164 4.25 -11.43 10.25
C PRO A 164 5.54 -12.24 10.02
N GLY A 165 6.51 -12.15 10.93
CA GLY A 165 7.76 -12.91 10.84
C GLY A 165 7.56 -14.43 10.84
N ASP A 166 6.59 -14.93 11.61
CA ASP A 166 6.24 -16.36 11.64
C ASP A 166 5.72 -16.82 10.27
N LEU A 167 4.74 -16.10 9.71
CA LEU A 167 4.23 -16.38 8.37
C LEU A 167 5.37 -16.38 7.32
N LEU A 168 6.25 -15.38 7.33
CA LEU A 168 7.35 -15.29 6.37
C LEU A 168 8.32 -16.47 6.47
N LEU A 169 8.59 -16.99 7.68
CA LEU A 169 9.43 -18.18 7.86
C LEU A 169 8.77 -19.43 7.27
N ARG A 170 7.46 -19.58 7.46
CA ARG A 170 6.68 -20.72 6.95
C ARG A 170 6.54 -20.68 5.43
N LEU A 171 6.27 -19.50 4.87
CA LEU A 171 6.28 -19.27 3.42
C LEU A 171 7.65 -19.56 2.81
N ARG A 172 8.73 -19.15 3.48
CA ARG A 172 10.10 -19.47 3.04
C ARG A 172 10.36 -20.98 3.04
N ALA A 173 9.99 -21.69 4.11
CA ALA A 173 10.16 -23.14 4.18
C ALA A 173 9.40 -23.84 3.04
N CYS A 174 8.13 -23.47 2.83
CA CYS A 174 7.31 -23.96 1.72
C CYS A 174 7.98 -23.70 0.35
N ALA A 175 8.44 -22.48 0.11
CA ALA A 175 9.04 -22.09 -1.16
C ALA A 175 10.38 -22.78 -1.45
N LEU A 176 11.22 -23.02 -0.44
CA LEU A 176 12.46 -23.78 -0.60
C LEU A 176 12.20 -25.22 -1.05
N GLU A 177 11.14 -25.85 -0.56
CA GLU A 177 10.75 -27.19 -1.00
C GLU A 177 10.14 -27.21 -2.40
N LEU A 178 9.37 -26.19 -2.77
CA LEU A 178 8.84 -26.05 -4.12
C LEU A 178 9.98 -25.84 -5.13
N TYR A 179 10.97 -25.02 -4.76
CA TYR A 179 12.18 -24.81 -5.55
C TYR A 179 12.99 -26.11 -5.72
N ALA A 180 13.16 -26.90 -4.65
CA ALA A 180 13.84 -28.19 -4.71
C ALA A 180 13.11 -29.24 -5.57
N ALA A 181 11.85 -29.00 -5.91
CA ALA A 181 11.05 -29.80 -6.82
C ALA A 181 10.94 -29.17 -8.24
N ASP A 182 11.78 -28.17 -8.54
CA ASP A 182 11.83 -27.45 -9.82
C ASP A 182 10.49 -26.79 -10.22
N LEU A 183 9.72 -26.32 -9.21
CA LEU A 183 8.42 -25.71 -9.46
C LEU A 183 8.53 -24.17 -9.54
N PRO A 184 8.03 -23.54 -10.63
CA PRO A 184 8.17 -22.10 -10.89
C PRO A 184 7.17 -21.27 -10.06
N VAL A 185 7.36 -21.22 -8.74
CA VAL A 185 6.49 -20.50 -7.81
C VAL A 185 7.22 -19.29 -7.21
N ALA A 186 6.69 -18.09 -7.44
CA ALA A 186 7.16 -16.87 -6.76
C ALA A 186 6.16 -16.41 -5.70
N ILE A 187 6.70 -15.82 -4.63
CA ILE A 187 5.90 -15.23 -3.55
C ILE A 187 6.25 -13.76 -3.47
N VAL A 188 5.24 -12.89 -3.56
CA VAL A 188 5.37 -11.45 -3.38
C VAL A 188 4.54 -11.06 -2.17
N VAL A 189 5.19 -10.50 -1.16
CA VAL A 189 4.52 -9.94 0.02
C VAL A 189 4.56 -8.42 -0.03
N SER A 190 3.48 -7.76 0.38
CA SER A 190 3.41 -6.30 0.53
C SER A 190 3.31 -5.94 2.01
N ALA A 191 3.99 -4.87 2.42
CA ALA A 191 3.99 -4.41 3.81
C ALA A 191 4.45 -2.94 3.94
N SER A 192 4.32 -2.39 5.15
CA SER A 192 5.00 -1.15 5.52
C SER A 192 6.54 -1.27 5.49
N PRO A 193 7.28 -0.15 5.39
CA PRO A 193 8.74 -0.16 5.34
C PRO A 193 9.41 -0.84 6.56
N GLY A 194 8.69 -0.91 7.67
CA GLY A 194 9.14 -1.48 8.94
C GLY A 194 9.14 -3.01 9.02
N LEU A 195 8.67 -3.75 8.01
CA LEU A 195 8.47 -5.21 8.06
C LEU A 195 9.65 -5.96 8.70
N PHE A 196 10.87 -5.74 8.20
CA PHE A 196 12.08 -6.43 8.69
C PHE A 196 12.75 -5.75 9.91
N SER A 197 12.23 -4.62 10.39
CA SER A 197 12.74 -3.98 11.60
C SER A 197 12.37 -4.76 12.87
N GLY A 198 11.20 -5.40 12.89
CA GLY A 198 10.75 -6.28 13.98
C GLY A 198 11.32 -7.70 13.91
N VAL A 199 11.80 -8.12 12.73
CA VAL A 199 12.37 -9.46 12.48
C VAL A 199 13.87 -9.56 12.88
N ARG A 200 14.45 -8.42 13.28
CA ARG A 200 15.89 -8.18 13.34
C ARG A 200 16.66 -8.81 14.51
N SER A 201 16.02 -9.60 15.37
CA SER A 201 16.69 -10.40 16.38
C SER A 201 16.88 -11.88 16.00
N ALA A 202 16.37 -12.36 14.85
CA ALA A 202 16.46 -13.79 14.52
C ALA A 202 16.98 -14.16 13.11
N HIS A 203 16.66 -13.44 12.01
CA HIS A 203 16.98 -13.99 10.67
C HIS A 203 17.30 -12.95 9.56
N GLU A 204 18.58 -12.59 9.40
CA GLU A 204 19.14 -12.03 8.14
C GLU A 204 18.73 -12.81 6.86
N PRO A 205 18.56 -14.16 6.90
CA PRO A 205 18.09 -14.94 5.76
C PRO A 205 16.74 -14.50 5.18
N LEU A 206 15.84 -13.87 5.94
CA LEU A 206 14.53 -13.46 5.41
C LEU A 206 14.61 -12.26 4.48
N VAL A 207 15.50 -11.30 4.74
CA VAL A 207 15.67 -10.12 3.86
C VAL A 207 16.29 -10.52 2.53
N ARG A 208 17.24 -11.47 2.55
CA ARG A 208 17.86 -12.02 1.34
C ARG A 208 16.88 -12.89 0.55
N PHE A 209 15.96 -13.54 1.23
CA PHE A 209 14.95 -14.40 0.61
C PHE A 209 13.81 -13.58 -0.01
N PHE A 210 13.24 -12.63 0.74
CA PHE A 210 12.24 -11.68 0.26
C PHE A 210 12.92 -10.37 -0.13
N GLU A 211 13.52 -10.33 -1.30
CA GLU A 211 14.29 -9.18 -1.76
C GLU A 211 13.39 -7.92 -1.84
N PRO A 212 13.73 -6.82 -1.15
CA PRO A 212 12.86 -5.67 -1.05
C PRO A 212 12.81 -4.84 -2.35
N ILE A 213 11.60 -4.44 -2.74
CA ILE A 213 11.33 -3.36 -3.69
C ILE A 213 10.65 -2.24 -2.91
N THR A 214 11.25 -1.06 -2.87
CA THR A 214 10.66 0.09 -2.17
C THR A 214 9.78 0.90 -3.12
N VAL A 215 8.50 1.03 -2.79
CA VAL A 215 7.54 1.91 -3.46
C VAL A 215 7.52 3.25 -2.76
N GLY A 216 8.00 4.27 -3.45
CA GLY A 216 8.05 5.66 -2.96
C GLY A 216 6.89 6.52 -3.46
N PRO A 217 6.82 7.78 -2.97
CA PRO A 217 5.91 8.79 -3.53
C PRO A 217 6.13 8.97 -5.02
N LEU A 218 5.06 9.28 -5.74
CA LEU A 218 5.12 9.69 -7.14
C LEU A 218 5.96 10.96 -7.26
N GLN A 219 6.72 11.05 -8.35
CA GLN A 219 7.37 12.29 -8.73
C GLN A 219 6.31 13.31 -9.17
N ALA A 220 6.64 14.60 -9.10
CA ALA A 220 5.70 15.68 -9.42
C ALA A 220 5.10 15.52 -10.83
N ALA A 221 5.92 15.13 -11.82
CA ALA A 221 5.47 14.89 -13.19
C ALA A 221 4.44 13.75 -13.28
N ASP A 222 4.69 12.62 -12.63
CA ASP A 222 3.76 11.48 -12.63
C ASP A 222 2.48 11.79 -11.84
N ALA A 223 2.59 12.55 -10.76
CA ALA A 223 1.45 13.02 -9.98
C ALA A 223 0.55 13.96 -10.81
N ALA A 224 1.15 14.90 -11.55
CA ALA A 224 0.42 15.79 -12.46
C ALA A 224 -0.24 15.00 -13.61
N ARG A 225 0.44 14.01 -14.18
CA ARG A 225 -0.14 13.10 -15.19
C ARG A 225 -1.33 12.31 -14.64
N ALA A 226 -1.22 11.78 -13.42
CA ALA A 226 -2.30 11.07 -12.74
C ALA A 226 -3.55 11.92 -12.50
N LEU A 227 -3.42 13.25 -12.53
CA LEU A 227 -4.54 14.19 -12.44
C LEU A 227 -5.07 14.61 -13.82
N THR A 228 -4.17 14.89 -14.77
CA THR A 228 -4.52 15.54 -16.03
C THR A 228 -4.93 14.58 -17.13
N GLU A 229 -4.26 13.42 -17.27
CA GLU A 229 -4.60 12.45 -18.31
C GLU A 229 -6.01 11.86 -18.15
N PRO A 230 -6.50 11.52 -16.94
CA PRO A 230 -7.87 11.02 -16.77
C PRO A 230 -8.96 12.02 -17.13
N LEU A 231 -8.65 13.32 -17.19
CA LEU A 231 -9.60 14.35 -17.60
C LEU A 231 -9.84 14.39 -19.11
N ALA A 232 -8.96 13.76 -19.90
CA ALA A 232 -9.09 13.71 -21.35
C ALA A 232 -10.45 13.12 -21.77
N GLY A 233 -11.19 13.85 -22.60
CA GLY A 233 -12.51 13.43 -23.08
C GLY A 233 -13.67 13.66 -22.11
N THR A 234 -13.43 14.13 -20.88
CA THR A 234 -14.51 14.41 -19.90
C THR A 234 -15.17 15.77 -20.09
N GLY A 235 -14.54 16.67 -20.87
CA GLY A 235 -14.95 18.07 -20.98
C GLY A 235 -14.57 18.94 -19.78
N VAL A 236 -13.97 18.38 -18.72
CA VAL A 236 -13.48 19.11 -17.55
C VAL A 236 -11.97 19.35 -17.68
N ARG A 237 -11.50 20.53 -17.27
CA ARG A 237 -10.08 20.87 -17.17
C ARG A 237 -9.76 21.54 -15.84
N PHE A 238 -8.63 21.18 -15.26
CA PHE A 238 -8.08 21.87 -14.10
C PHE A 238 -7.09 22.92 -14.58
N ASP A 239 -7.14 24.10 -13.97
CA ASP A 239 -6.11 25.12 -14.21
C ASP A 239 -4.74 24.62 -13.68
N PRO A 240 -3.61 25.04 -14.29
CA PRO A 240 -2.29 24.51 -13.91
C PRO A 240 -1.93 24.73 -12.44
N ASP A 241 -2.30 25.87 -11.87
CA ASP A 241 -2.10 26.20 -10.46
C ASP A 241 -2.87 25.26 -9.52
N VAL A 242 -4.08 24.85 -9.90
CA VAL A 242 -4.86 23.84 -9.17
C VAL A 242 -4.17 22.48 -9.22
N VAL A 243 -3.59 22.09 -10.36
CA VAL A 243 -2.84 20.84 -10.47
C VAL A 243 -1.61 20.87 -9.57
N ASP A 244 -0.85 21.96 -9.60
CA ASP A 244 0.34 22.14 -8.76
C ASP A 244 0.00 22.09 -7.27
N GLU A 245 -1.09 22.74 -6.86
CA GLU A 245 -1.55 22.74 -5.47
C GLU A 245 -1.97 21.34 -5.00
N ILE A 246 -2.70 20.57 -5.83
CA ILE A 246 -3.07 19.19 -5.52
C ILE A 246 -1.83 18.30 -5.41
N VAL A 247 -0.88 18.42 -6.33
CA VAL A 247 0.37 17.65 -6.32
C VAL A 247 1.16 17.94 -5.05
N GLU A 248 1.24 19.20 -4.66
CA GLU A 248 1.91 19.62 -3.43
C GLU A 248 1.22 19.06 -2.18
N LEU A 249 -0.10 19.21 -2.05
CA LEU A 249 -0.88 18.72 -0.92
C LEU A 249 -0.84 17.19 -0.78
N ALA A 250 -0.87 16.47 -1.89
CA ALA A 250 -0.82 15.02 -1.90
C ALA A 250 0.55 14.46 -1.53
N SER A 251 1.63 15.26 -1.60
CA SER A 251 3.01 14.83 -1.36
C SER A 251 3.37 13.55 -2.15
N GLY A 252 2.87 13.41 -3.38
CA GLY A 252 3.09 12.24 -4.24
C GLY A 252 2.36 10.97 -3.81
N ARG A 253 1.35 11.02 -2.92
CA ARG A 253 0.56 9.85 -2.51
C ARG A 253 -0.65 9.63 -3.43
N PRO A 254 -0.71 8.52 -4.21
CA PRO A 254 -1.80 8.28 -5.16
C PRO A 254 -3.21 8.35 -4.57
N TYR A 255 -3.43 7.83 -3.36
CA TYR A 255 -4.77 7.87 -2.75
C TYR A 255 -5.23 9.32 -2.49
N TYR A 256 -4.33 10.21 -2.04
CA TYR A 256 -4.67 11.63 -1.88
C TYR A 256 -4.90 12.32 -3.21
N LEU A 257 -4.10 12.03 -4.24
CA LEU A 257 -4.33 12.54 -5.60
C LEU A 257 -5.72 12.16 -6.12
N GLN A 258 -6.12 10.89 -5.94
CA GLN A 258 -7.45 10.42 -6.38
C GLN A 258 -8.57 11.07 -5.58
N LYS A 259 -8.44 11.22 -4.25
CA LYS A 259 -9.46 11.89 -3.42
C LYS A 259 -9.59 13.37 -3.77
N LEU A 260 -8.48 14.10 -3.83
CA LEU A 260 -8.46 15.51 -4.18
C LEU A 260 -9.00 15.71 -5.61
N GLY A 261 -8.52 14.93 -6.58
CA GLY A 261 -8.99 14.98 -7.96
C GLY A 261 -10.50 14.72 -8.08
N TYR A 262 -11.01 13.70 -7.38
CA TYR A 262 -12.44 13.37 -7.38
C TYR A 262 -13.32 14.54 -6.94
N PHE A 263 -13.08 15.10 -5.75
CA PHE A 263 -13.92 16.18 -5.24
C PHE A 263 -13.69 17.50 -5.98
N THR A 264 -12.49 17.71 -6.51
CA THR A 264 -12.18 18.87 -7.35
C THR A 264 -12.92 18.80 -8.69
N PHE A 265 -13.00 17.63 -9.30
CA PHE A 265 -13.80 17.40 -10.51
C PHE A 265 -15.28 17.67 -10.28
N ASP A 266 -15.84 17.18 -9.16
CA ASP A 266 -17.26 17.39 -8.83
C ASP A 266 -17.61 18.86 -8.56
N ALA A 267 -16.61 19.69 -8.26
CA ALA A 267 -16.77 21.13 -8.06
C ALA A 267 -16.68 21.94 -9.37
N ALA A 268 -16.41 21.31 -10.52
CA ALA A 268 -16.24 21.99 -11.80
C ALA A 268 -17.48 22.83 -12.18
N THR A 269 -17.22 24.03 -12.71
CA THR A 269 -18.24 24.94 -13.25
C THR A 269 -17.93 25.17 -14.72
N ASP A 270 -18.91 24.93 -15.59
CA ASP A 270 -18.76 25.07 -17.06
C ASP A 270 -17.51 24.36 -17.64
N GLY A 271 -17.18 23.18 -17.09
CA GLY A 271 -16.04 22.38 -17.55
C GLY A 271 -14.66 22.90 -17.12
N ARG A 272 -14.59 23.89 -16.22
CA ARG A 272 -13.33 24.42 -15.70
C ARG A 272 -13.28 24.36 -14.17
N VAL A 273 -12.09 24.09 -13.63
CA VAL A 273 -11.77 24.19 -12.21
C VAL A 273 -10.63 25.19 -12.05
N ALA A 274 -10.94 26.35 -11.49
CA ALA A 274 -9.97 27.32 -11.00
C ALA A 274 -9.86 27.22 -9.46
N GLY A 275 -9.00 28.04 -8.84
CA GLY A 275 -8.79 28.04 -7.39
C GLY A 275 -10.07 28.09 -6.54
N SER A 276 -11.11 28.80 -6.99
CA SER A 276 -12.39 28.86 -6.26
C SER A 276 -13.14 27.53 -6.21
N GLN A 277 -13.14 26.76 -7.30
CA GLN A 277 -13.73 25.42 -7.36
C GLN A 277 -12.86 24.43 -6.59
N PHE A 278 -11.53 24.57 -6.70
CA PHE A 278 -10.60 23.77 -5.92
C PHE A 278 -10.83 23.94 -4.43
N ALA A 279 -11.00 25.16 -3.91
CA ALA A 279 -11.26 25.38 -2.48
C ALA A 279 -12.52 24.63 -1.98
N ILE A 280 -13.59 24.60 -2.77
CA ILE A 280 -14.82 23.84 -2.46
C ILE A 280 -14.55 22.33 -2.45
N GLY A 281 -13.86 21.83 -3.50
CA GLY A 281 -13.50 20.43 -3.61
C GLY A 281 -12.55 19.97 -2.50
N PHE A 282 -11.59 20.82 -2.15
CA PHE A 282 -10.60 20.59 -1.11
C PHE A 282 -11.25 20.39 0.25
N GLU A 283 -12.17 21.27 0.67
CA GLU A 283 -12.83 21.13 1.98
C GLU A 283 -13.58 19.79 2.09
N ARG A 284 -14.25 19.36 1.01
CA ARG A 284 -14.93 18.05 0.97
C ARG A 284 -13.94 16.88 0.99
N ALA A 285 -12.86 16.96 0.20
CA ALA A 285 -11.83 15.94 0.18
C ALA A 285 -11.15 15.81 1.54
N PHE A 286 -10.79 16.93 2.15
CA PHE A 286 -10.14 17.00 3.44
C PHE A 286 -11.03 16.45 4.55
N ALA A 287 -12.32 16.81 4.57
CA ALA A 287 -13.28 16.24 5.51
C ALA A 287 -13.40 14.72 5.35
N SER A 288 -13.52 14.23 4.11
CA SER A 288 -13.57 12.80 3.80
C SER A 288 -12.31 12.06 4.26
N VAL A 289 -11.12 12.54 3.90
CA VAL A 289 -9.84 11.93 4.33
C VAL A 289 -9.68 11.99 5.85
N SER A 290 -10.11 13.09 6.48
CA SER A 290 -10.02 13.25 7.94
C SER A 290 -10.84 12.19 8.67
N GLN A 291 -12.09 11.99 8.25
CA GLN A 291 -12.98 10.99 8.84
C GLN A 291 -12.52 9.55 8.55
N GLU A 292 -12.12 9.28 7.31
CA GLU A 292 -11.70 7.94 6.90
C GLU A 292 -10.38 7.49 7.57
N ILE A 293 -9.44 8.43 7.79
CA ILE A 293 -8.05 8.07 8.13
C ILE A 293 -7.54 8.81 9.35
N PHE A 294 -7.62 10.14 9.39
CA PHE A 294 -6.89 10.91 10.39
C PHE A 294 -7.45 10.73 11.81
N VAL A 295 -8.77 10.62 11.95
CA VAL A 295 -9.43 10.34 13.24
C VAL A 295 -8.96 8.99 13.80
N ALA A 296 -9.00 7.92 12.99
CA ALA A 296 -8.55 6.60 13.41
C ALA A 296 -7.05 6.57 13.70
N ARG A 297 -6.24 7.20 12.84
CA ARG A 297 -4.79 7.32 13.00
C ARG A 297 -4.43 8.01 14.31
N TRP A 298 -5.04 9.16 14.60
CA TRP A 298 -4.85 9.89 15.86
C TRP A 298 -5.31 9.09 17.08
N SER A 299 -6.47 8.44 16.98
CA SER A 299 -7.03 7.62 18.05
C SER A 299 -6.11 6.46 18.45
N ALA A 300 -5.45 5.83 17.47
CA ALA A 300 -4.50 4.74 17.69
C ALA A 300 -3.12 5.18 18.23
N MET A 301 -2.80 6.48 18.21
CA MET A 301 -1.53 6.98 18.76
C MET A 301 -1.55 7.01 20.29
N SER A 302 -0.43 6.61 20.90
CA SER A 302 -0.24 6.76 22.35
C SER A 302 -0.21 8.24 22.75
N PRO A 303 -0.48 8.60 24.03
CA PRO A 303 -0.40 9.99 24.48
C PRO A 303 0.93 10.66 24.14
N ILE A 304 2.04 9.93 24.26
CA ILE A 304 3.38 10.43 23.92
C ILE A 304 3.53 10.65 22.41
N ASP A 305 3.03 9.73 21.59
CA ASP A 305 3.09 9.88 20.12
C ASP A 305 2.32 11.12 19.65
N ARG A 306 1.17 11.41 20.28
CA ARG A 306 0.36 12.60 20.01
C ARG A 306 1.14 13.90 20.27
N GLU A 307 1.80 14.02 21.42
CA GLU A 307 2.64 15.19 21.71
C GLU A 307 3.77 15.37 20.69
N VAL A 308 4.41 14.25 20.28
CA VAL A 308 5.50 14.28 19.30
C VAL A 308 5.01 14.74 17.93
N VAL A 309 3.88 14.23 17.43
CA VAL A 309 3.39 14.62 16.10
C VAL A 309 2.84 16.05 16.09
N VAL A 310 2.25 16.54 17.20
CA VAL A 310 1.82 17.95 17.33
C VAL A 310 3.03 18.89 17.28
N VAL A 311 4.12 18.56 17.97
CA VAL A 311 5.36 19.35 17.91
C VAL A 311 6.00 19.31 16.52
N LEU A 312 5.95 18.17 15.83
CA LEU A 312 6.45 18.04 14.46
C LEU A 312 5.57 18.77 13.44
N ALA A 313 4.26 18.88 13.69
CA ALA A 313 3.33 19.57 12.79
C ALA A 313 3.65 21.07 12.63
N ARG A 314 4.23 21.69 13.66
CA ARG A 314 4.60 23.11 13.70
C ARG A 314 5.68 23.53 12.69
N SER A 315 6.35 22.58 12.02
CA SER A 315 7.34 22.90 10.99
C SER A 315 7.21 21.98 9.78
N ALA A 316 7.36 22.56 8.59
CA ALA A 316 7.51 21.80 7.36
C ALA A 316 8.90 21.18 7.22
N GLU A 317 9.90 21.79 7.86
CA GLU A 317 11.29 21.40 7.72
C GLU A 317 11.70 20.28 8.68
N PRO A 318 12.62 19.39 8.27
CA PRO A 318 13.19 18.37 9.15
C PRO A 318 13.89 18.97 10.37
N ARG A 319 13.40 18.62 11.56
CA ARG A 319 13.88 19.11 12.85
C ARG A 319 14.84 18.13 13.54
N PRO A 320 15.95 18.57 14.15
CA PRO A 320 16.82 17.74 14.97
C PRO A 320 16.08 17.09 16.16
N SER A 321 16.46 15.87 16.53
CA SER A 321 15.82 15.15 17.65
C SER A 321 15.95 15.89 18.97
N GLY A 322 17.10 16.54 19.23
CA GLY A 322 17.32 17.33 20.45
C GLY A 322 16.31 18.47 20.61
N ASP A 323 15.99 19.17 19.52
CA ASP A 323 15.03 20.28 19.53
C ASP A 323 13.61 19.78 19.77
N ILE A 324 13.24 18.66 19.13
CA ILE A 324 11.95 18.00 19.34
C ILE A 324 11.85 17.52 20.79
N GLU A 325 12.90 16.90 21.33
CA GLU A 325 12.96 16.43 22.71
C GLU A 325 12.78 17.58 23.70
N ALA A 326 13.45 18.72 23.49
CA ALA A 326 13.34 19.90 24.35
C ALA A 326 11.93 20.52 24.32
N GLU A 327 11.28 20.55 23.15
CA GLU A 327 9.92 21.09 23.04
C GLU A 327 8.86 20.13 23.61
N VAL A 328 8.97 18.84 23.34
CA VAL A 328 8.09 17.82 23.91
C VAL A 328 8.27 17.70 25.43
N ALA A 329 9.48 17.97 25.96
CA ALA A 329 9.71 18.03 27.40
C ALA A 329 8.94 19.15 28.11
N ARG A 330 8.73 20.29 27.44
CA ARG A 330 7.86 21.37 27.95
C ARG A 330 6.39 20.94 28.09
N ARG A 331 5.99 19.86 27.42
CA ARG A 331 4.66 19.22 27.48
C ARG A 331 4.63 18.04 28.47
N GLY A 332 5.62 17.92 29.35
CA GLY A 332 5.64 16.93 30.44
C GLY A 332 6.17 15.53 30.07
N VAL A 333 6.69 15.36 28.86
CA VAL A 333 7.21 14.06 28.38
C VAL A 333 8.72 13.97 28.55
N ARG A 334 9.21 12.87 29.13
CA ARG A 334 10.65 12.68 29.34
C ARG A 334 11.40 12.48 28.00
N PRO A 335 12.62 13.04 27.81
CA PRO A 335 13.37 12.91 26.55
C PRO A 335 13.59 11.47 26.07
N GLY A 336 13.82 10.53 27.00
CA GLY A 336 13.95 9.10 26.66
C GLY A 336 12.70 8.51 26.02
N ALA A 337 11.52 8.91 26.49
CA ALA A 337 10.25 8.47 25.93
C ALA A 337 9.97 9.11 24.56
N THR A 338 10.33 10.39 24.39
CA THR A 338 10.30 11.08 23.09
C THR A 338 11.15 10.37 22.05
N ARG A 339 12.39 9.98 22.39
CA ARG A 339 13.27 9.24 21.47
C ARG A 339 12.69 7.89 21.06
N GLN A 340 12.05 7.18 21.99
CA GLN A 340 11.38 5.91 21.69
C GLN A 340 10.18 6.14 20.76
N SER A 341 9.38 7.17 21.03
CA SER A 341 8.24 7.57 20.19
C SER A 341 8.70 7.94 18.77
N LEU A 342 9.73 8.78 18.60
CA LEU A 342 10.29 9.12 17.29
C LEU A 342 10.71 7.88 16.49
N ARG A 343 11.40 6.92 17.14
CA ARG A 343 11.78 5.66 16.49
C ARG A 343 10.56 4.83 16.08
N ARG A 344 9.56 4.72 16.96
CA ARG A 344 8.34 3.94 16.72
C ARG A 344 7.49 4.57 15.61
N LEU A 345 7.27 5.88 15.65
CA LEU A 345 6.53 6.63 14.63
C LEU A 345 7.23 6.53 13.27
N ALA A 346 8.56 6.64 13.23
CA ALA A 346 9.32 6.48 11.99
C ALA A 346 9.25 5.04 11.45
N ALA A 347 9.36 4.04 12.32
CA ALA A 347 9.24 2.63 11.92
C ALA A 347 7.84 2.29 11.38
N ARG A 348 6.80 2.95 11.89
CA ARG A 348 5.40 2.83 11.43
C ARG A 348 5.08 3.71 10.22
N GLY A 349 6.04 4.50 9.71
CA GLY A 349 5.83 5.40 8.57
C GLY A 349 4.88 6.57 8.86
N HIS A 350 4.71 6.96 10.13
CA HIS A 350 3.96 8.16 10.49
C HIS A 350 4.80 9.44 10.34
N ILE A 351 6.12 9.33 10.46
CA ILE A 351 7.08 10.43 10.29
C ILE A 351 8.30 9.94 9.53
N ASP A 352 9.01 10.84 8.87
CA ASP A 352 10.26 10.52 8.16
C ASP A 352 11.44 10.77 9.08
N ARG A 353 12.41 9.85 9.07
CA ARG A 353 13.73 10.06 9.67
C ARG A 353 14.76 10.20 8.55
N LEU A 354 15.43 11.34 8.47
CA LEU A 354 16.43 11.56 7.43
C LEU A 354 17.72 10.77 7.71
N THR A 355 18.22 10.10 6.68
CA THR A 355 19.41 9.23 6.72
C THR A 355 20.61 9.79 5.93
N ASN A 356 20.39 10.67 4.96
CA ASN A 356 21.44 11.22 4.09
C ASN A 356 21.99 12.53 4.66
N GLY A 357 23.13 12.51 5.34
CA GLY A 357 23.85 13.70 5.85
C GLY A 357 23.18 14.43 7.03
N HIS A 358 21.91 14.12 7.32
CA HIS A 358 21.06 14.79 8.31
C HIS A 358 20.62 13.83 9.44
N ARG A 359 21.55 12.99 9.92
CA ARG A 359 21.25 11.97 10.94
C ARG A 359 20.57 12.59 12.16
N GLY A 360 19.43 12.03 12.55
CA GLY A 360 18.69 12.49 13.74
C GLY A 360 17.70 13.62 13.48
N ARG A 361 17.42 13.96 12.22
CA ARG A 361 16.32 14.86 11.86
C ARG A 361 15.04 14.11 11.51
N TYR A 362 13.90 14.67 11.92
CA TYR A 362 12.58 14.10 11.71
C TYR A 362 11.61 15.13 11.12
N THR A 363 10.67 14.70 10.28
CA THR A 363 9.61 15.56 9.73
C THR A 363 8.29 14.80 9.61
N LEU A 364 7.18 15.52 9.72
CA LEU A 364 5.86 15.01 9.36
C LEU A 364 5.55 15.35 7.90
N ARG A 365 5.83 14.45 6.96
CA ARG A 365 5.72 14.73 5.51
C ARG A 365 4.29 14.82 4.99
N ASP A 366 3.35 14.18 5.67
CA ASP A 366 1.93 14.16 5.31
C ASP A 366 1.29 15.53 5.60
N ARG A 367 1.19 16.37 4.56
CA ARG A 367 0.70 17.76 4.66
C ARG A 367 -0.77 17.83 5.04
N LEU A 368 -1.60 16.92 4.54
CA LEU A 368 -3.01 16.85 4.91
C LEU A 368 -3.14 16.46 6.39
N PHE A 369 -2.35 15.49 6.87
CA PHE A 369 -2.39 15.15 8.29
C PHE A 369 -1.83 16.27 9.18
N ARG A 370 -0.82 17.01 8.72
CA ARG A 370 -0.36 18.23 9.41
C ARG A 370 -1.49 19.24 9.57
N ARG A 371 -2.21 19.57 8.49
CA ARG A 371 -3.37 20.47 8.53
C ARG A 371 -4.45 19.98 9.50
N PHE A 372 -4.70 18.67 9.54
CA PHE A 372 -5.60 18.07 10.52
C PHE A 372 -5.16 18.33 11.97
N LEU A 373 -3.87 18.15 12.27
CA LEU A 373 -3.33 18.44 13.60
C LEU A 373 -3.42 19.93 13.93
N ASP A 374 -3.13 20.82 12.98
CA ASP A 374 -3.20 22.28 13.19
C ASP A 374 -4.63 22.74 13.50
N LEU A 375 -5.64 22.18 12.83
CA LEU A 375 -7.05 22.53 13.07
C LEU A 375 -7.56 22.04 14.43
N GLN A 376 -7.07 20.90 14.91
CA GLN A 376 -7.51 20.30 16.18
C GLN A 376 -6.72 20.80 17.40
N HIS A 377 -5.45 21.18 17.20
CA HIS A 377 -4.48 21.38 18.29
C HIS A 377 -3.58 22.61 18.10
N GLY A 378 -3.76 23.39 17.03
CA GLY A 378 -2.97 24.60 16.75
C GLY A 378 -3.20 25.76 17.72
N SER A 379 -4.31 25.72 18.47
CA SER A 379 -4.68 26.76 19.44
C SER A 379 -3.95 26.67 20.80
N GLU A 380 -3.11 25.65 21.02
CA GLU A 380 -2.32 25.47 22.25
C GLU A 380 -0.87 26.02 22.14
N ALA A 381 -0.67 27.10 21.38
CA ALA A 381 0.64 27.74 21.20
C ALA A 381 0.91 28.84 22.23
#